data_AF-A0A7K0RZG1-F1
#
_entry.id   AF-A0A7K0RZG1-F1
#
_cell.length_a   1.000
_cell.length_b   1.000
_cell.length_c   1.000
_cell.angle_alpha   90.00
_cell.angle_beta   90.00
_cell.angle_gamma   90.00
#
_symmetry.space_group_name_H-M   'P 1'
#
loop_
_entity.id
_entity.type
_entity.pdbx_description
1 polymer ?
#
loop_
_entity_poly.entity_id
_entity_poly.type
_entity_poly.pdbx_seq_one_letter_code
_entity_poly.pdbx_strand_id
1 'polypeptide(L)'
;MFDPFALPFFQRGIVEILLLASVAGLLGVWIVLRGLAFYAHAVGTAAVPGLVLADGLGFSAIFGAFGAALVMAALITLLLRRRSVGADSATALVLAGALALGVILASDVFGSQGSVDRLLFGSLLAIGTPELILAAVAALAAAAATLLLGPRWLAAGFADRRGSSDSLLIALIALAAVAALAAVGALLATAILVVPAATTRLVIKRLPLWQLTTAALAAAEGVIGMILAYQLNVPPGAAIAVLAGIVFALVAVAVLIHQRRPRLAPLALTLLGLSALAVAGCGSDEGGGSASSKVTVAATTTQVGDLVREVGGEAVIVNQILTPNSEAHDYEPRPNDVGAIADAKVVFASGLGLDQWVNKLVDESGSNGKLILLGDSVPVKHLASGDEFKGSDPHWWHDLTNVEAATDQIETALIAADPAAKDQITANADAYRAKIKKVDEQIRACLNKVPANERLIVTDHDAFIYFTERYGVTSVGAVFPSTSTQGQASAGEVAALEKLIRDKKVKAIFPESSLNPVLAERIAGDTGASSDYTLYGDTLGADDSPEETVLGAEAANAKAMVAGMTGGRERCTIEA
;
A
#
# COMPACT_ATOMS: atom_id res chain seq x y z
N MET A 1 -7.94 11.78 22.92
CA MET A 1 -6.69 11.30 22.29
C MET A 1 -6.35 9.98 22.95
N PHE A 2 -6.36 8.88 22.20
CA PHE A 2 -6.12 7.55 22.74
C PHE A 2 -4.69 7.43 23.26
N ASP A 3 -4.50 6.61 24.29
CA ASP A 3 -3.16 6.15 24.64
C ASP A 3 -2.72 5.17 23.53
N PRO A 4 -1.75 5.51 22.67
CA PRO A 4 -1.34 4.63 21.58
C PRO A 4 -0.84 3.28 22.10
N PHE A 5 -0.33 3.21 23.34
CA PHE A 5 0.13 1.98 23.96
C PHE A 5 -1.00 1.02 24.34
N ALA A 6 -2.26 1.47 24.33
CA ALA A 6 -3.42 0.59 24.55
C ALA A 6 -3.85 -0.14 23.28
N LEU A 7 -3.42 0.31 22.10
CA LEU A 7 -3.85 -0.24 20.82
C LEU A 7 -3.06 -1.53 20.48
N PRO A 8 -3.71 -2.66 20.18
CA PRO A 8 -3.02 -3.93 19.92
C PRO A 8 -1.98 -3.87 18.80
N PHE A 9 -2.29 -3.18 17.69
CA PHE A 9 -1.34 -3.01 16.59
C PHE A 9 -0.07 -2.27 17.03
N PHE A 10 -0.21 -1.25 17.89
CA PHE A 10 0.92 -0.43 18.34
C PHE A 10 1.82 -1.24 19.27
N GLN A 11 1.23 -2.08 20.14
CA GLN A 11 1.96 -3.02 21.00
C GLN A 11 2.74 -4.05 20.16
N ARG A 12 2.08 -4.67 19.17
CA ARG A 12 2.72 -5.64 18.26
C ARG A 12 3.84 -4.98 17.46
N GLY A 13 3.62 -3.78 16.93
CA GLY A 13 4.63 -3.00 16.23
C GLY A 13 5.85 -2.70 17.09
N ILE A 14 5.68 -2.33 18.36
CA ILE A 14 6.81 -2.16 19.29
C ILE A 14 7.56 -3.47 19.49
N VAL A 15 6.86 -4.59 19.72
CA VAL A 15 7.51 -5.90 19.92
C VAL A 15 8.33 -6.28 18.69
N GLU A 16 7.76 -6.15 17.49
CA GLU A 16 8.44 -6.42 16.23
C GLU A 16 9.70 -5.55 16.06
N ILE A 17 9.58 -4.25 16.31
CA ILE A 17 10.72 -3.32 16.27
C ILE A 17 11.82 -3.72 17.25
N LEU A 18 11.48 -4.15 18.46
CA LEU A 18 12.46 -4.59 19.45
C LEU A 18 13.17 -5.88 19.04
N LEU A 19 12.44 -6.82 18.42
CA LEU A 19 13.01 -8.03 17.85
C LEU A 19 13.99 -7.68 16.71
N LEU A 20 13.56 -6.86 15.76
CA LEU A 20 14.40 -6.42 14.65
C LEU A 20 15.59 -5.54 15.10
N ALA A 21 15.44 -4.72 16.14
CA ALA A 21 16.53 -3.95 16.72
C ALA A 21 17.62 -4.85 17.31
N SER A 22 17.24 -5.98 17.92
CA SER A 22 18.20 -6.98 18.37
C SER A 22 18.98 -7.60 17.20
N VAL A 23 18.29 -7.90 16.10
CA VAL A 23 18.89 -8.40 14.85
C VAL A 23 19.82 -7.35 14.24
N ALA A 24 19.42 -6.07 14.21
CA ALA A 24 20.24 -4.96 13.73
C ALA A 24 21.52 -4.82 14.56
N GLY A 25 21.44 -4.94 15.88
CA GLY A 25 22.64 -4.92 16.74
C GLY A 25 23.59 -6.08 16.46
N LEU A 26 23.05 -7.29 16.31
CA LEU A 26 23.85 -8.51 16.14
C LEU A 26 24.44 -8.63 14.74
N LEU A 27 23.63 -8.44 13.70
CA LEU A 27 23.99 -8.63 12.29
C LEU A 27 24.32 -7.32 11.57
N GLY A 28 23.64 -6.21 11.87
CA GLY A 28 23.86 -4.90 11.23
C GLY A 28 25.30 -4.41 11.36
N VAL A 29 25.93 -4.66 12.51
CA VAL A 29 27.35 -4.40 12.71
C VAL A 29 28.24 -5.18 11.75
N TRP A 30 27.95 -6.46 11.50
CA TRP A 30 28.67 -7.26 10.51
C TRP A 30 28.39 -6.81 9.09
N ILE A 31 27.16 -6.40 8.80
CA ILE A 31 26.76 -5.83 7.52
C ILE A 31 27.63 -4.62 7.19
N VAL A 32 27.74 -3.66 8.12
CA VAL A 32 28.55 -2.44 7.94
C VAL A 32 30.05 -2.77 7.91
N LEU A 33 30.53 -3.61 8.84
CA LEU A 33 31.95 -3.94 8.93
C LEU A 33 32.50 -4.64 7.67
N ARG A 34 31.68 -5.46 7.01
CA ARG A 34 32.06 -6.24 5.83
C ARG A 34 31.60 -5.64 4.50
N GLY A 35 31.00 -4.44 4.52
CA GLY A 35 30.51 -3.78 3.31
C GLY A 35 29.33 -4.50 2.66
N LEU A 36 28.51 -5.22 3.42
CA LEU A 36 27.36 -5.99 2.92
C LEU A 36 26.05 -5.18 2.92
N ALA A 37 26.11 -3.86 3.07
CA ALA A 37 24.93 -2.99 3.12
C ALA A 37 24.08 -3.12 1.84
N PHE A 38 24.74 -3.10 0.68
CA PHE A 38 24.05 -3.28 -0.60
C PHE A 38 23.47 -4.70 -0.75
N TYR A 39 24.17 -5.72 -0.24
CA TYR A 39 23.66 -7.09 -0.21
C TYR A 39 22.37 -7.20 0.63
N ALA A 40 22.37 -6.64 1.84
CA ALA A 40 21.19 -6.69 2.71
C ALA A 40 19.97 -6.02 2.07
N HIS A 41 20.15 -4.86 1.42
CA HIS A 41 19.09 -4.20 0.67
C HIS A 41 18.62 -5.06 -0.52
N ALA A 42 19.56 -5.58 -1.31
CA ALA A 42 19.27 -6.35 -2.50
C ALA A 42 18.49 -7.64 -2.20
N VAL A 43 18.70 -8.28 -1.05
CA VAL A 43 17.94 -9.48 -0.67
C VAL A 43 16.46 -9.19 -0.48
N GLY A 44 16.11 -8.06 0.16
CA GLY A 44 14.70 -7.68 0.34
C GLY A 44 13.99 -7.52 -1.01
N THR A 45 14.61 -6.79 -1.93
CA THR A 45 14.05 -6.57 -3.28
C THR A 45 14.06 -7.84 -4.15
N ALA A 46 15.06 -8.70 -4.01
CA ALA A 46 15.16 -9.95 -4.75
C ALA A 46 14.21 -11.05 -4.24
N ALA A 47 13.45 -10.80 -3.17
CA ALA A 47 12.40 -11.71 -2.69
C ALA A 47 11.16 -11.73 -3.61
N VAL A 48 10.97 -10.69 -4.44
CA VAL A 48 9.81 -10.50 -5.32
C VAL A 48 9.44 -11.72 -6.16
N PRO A 49 10.37 -12.41 -6.86
CA PRO A 49 9.99 -13.57 -7.67
C PRO A 49 9.42 -14.71 -6.83
N GLY A 50 9.93 -14.89 -5.62
CA GLY A 50 9.43 -15.90 -4.70
C GLY A 50 8.05 -15.56 -4.16
N LEU A 51 7.77 -14.26 -3.95
CA LEU A 51 6.46 -13.76 -3.55
C LEU A 51 5.41 -13.95 -4.65
N VAL A 52 5.75 -13.61 -5.90
CA VAL A 52 4.89 -13.85 -7.07
C VAL A 52 4.58 -15.34 -7.25
N LEU A 53 5.60 -16.20 -7.09
CA LEU A 53 5.40 -17.66 -7.16
C LEU A 53 4.51 -18.18 -6.04
N ALA A 54 4.64 -17.63 -4.83
CA ALA A 54 3.81 -18.01 -3.69
C ALA A 54 2.33 -17.70 -3.95
N ASP A 55 2.05 -16.51 -4.47
CA ASP A 55 0.70 -16.10 -4.82
C ASP A 55 0.13 -16.96 -5.95
N GLY A 56 0.87 -17.05 -7.06
CA GLY A 56 0.45 -17.81 -8.25
C GLY A 56 0.24 -19.31 -8.02
N LEU A 57 0.96 -19.91 -7.06
CA LEU A 57 0.81 -21.32 -6.69
C LEU A 57 -0.03 -21.55 -5.42
N GLY A 58 -0.53 -20.49 -4.78
CA GLY A 58 -1.39 -20.55 -3.61
C GLY A 58 -0.72 -21.09 -2.34
N PHE A 59 0.54 -20.75 -2.09
CA PHE A 59 1.25 -21.08 -0.84
C PHE A 59 1.73 -19.82 -0.09
N SER A 60 2.26 -19.99 1.12
CA SER A 60 2.62 -18.84 1.98
C SER A 60 3.72 -17.95 1.37
N ALA A 61 3.43 -16.64 1.31
CA ALA A 61 4.35 -15.59 0.88
C ALA A 61 5.69 -15.60 1.63
N ILE A 62 5.68 -15.89 2.94
CA ILE A 62 6.91 -15.96 3.76
C ILE A 62 7.86 -17.03 3.21
N PHE A 63 7.33 -18.22 2.86
CA PHE A 63 8.16 -19.29 2.29
C PHE A 63 8.63 -18.93 0.88
N GLY A 64 7.82 -18.22 0.10
CA GLY A 64 8.20 -17.71 -1.21
C GLY A 64 9.39 -16.74 -1.12
N ALA A 65 9.25 -15.68 -0.34
CA ALA A 65 10.29 -14.68 -0.09
C ALA A 65 11.57 -15.32 0.45
N PHE A 66 11.45 -16.20 1.45
CA PHE A 66 12.60 -16.87 2.04
C PHE A 66 13.32 -17.79 1.03
N GLY A 67 12.56 -18.52 0.22
CA GLY A 67 13.10 -19.36 -0.85
C GLY A 67 13.90 -18.54 -1.87
N ALA A 68 13.34 -17.42 -2.35
CA ALA A 68 14.03 -16.52 -3.27
C ALA A 68 15.31 -15.92 -2.65
N ALA A 69 15.25 -15.49 -1.40
CA ALA A 69 16.39 -14.96 -0.66
C ALA A 69 17.54 -16.00 -0.52
N LEU A 70 17.20 -17.27 -0.26
CA LEU A 70 18.18 -18.36 -0.20
C LEU A 70 18.80 -18.67 -1.57
N VAL A 71 18.00 -18.66 -2.64
CA VAL A 71 18.49 -18.83 -4.01
C VAL A 71 19.46 -17.70 -4.37
N MET A 72 19.11 -16.45 -4.07
CA MET A 72 20.01 -15.31 -4.25
C MET A 72 21.32 -15.47 -3.47
N ALA A 73 21.23 -15.83 -2.17
CA ALA A 73 22.40 -16.05 -1.33
C ALA A 73 23.32 -17.14 -1.89
N ALA A 74 22.75 -18.23 -2.41
CA ALA A 74 23.49 -19.32 -3.05
C ALA A 74 24.17 -18.87 -4.36
N LEU A 75 23.45 -18.14 -5.22
CA LEU A 75 23.99 -17.60 -6.49
C LEU A 75 25.14 -16.62 -6.24
N ILE A 76 24.99 -15.69 -5.31
CA ILE A 76 26.04 -14.74 -4.95
C ILE A 76 27.26 -15.48 -4.38
N THR A 77 27.04 -16.45 -3.48
CA THR A 77 28.12 -17.29 -2.94
C THR A 77 28.86 -18.04 -4.04
N LEU A 78 28.15 -18.57 -5.05
CA LEU A 78 28.74 -19.27 -6.20
C LEU A 78 29.56 -18.33 -7.08
N LEU A 79 29.04 -17.14 -7.41
CA LEU A 79 29.75 -16.13 -8.20
C LEU A 79 31.01 -15.64 -7.49
N LEU A 80 30.92 -15.45 -6.18
CA LEU A 80 32.03 -15.02 -5.34
C LEU A 80 33.15 -16.05 -5.18
N ARG A 81 32.94 -17.33 -5.56
CA ARG A 81 34.03 -18.31 -5.69
C ARG A 81 34.93 -18.01 -6.89
N ARG A 82 34.44 -17.28 -7.89
CA ARG A 82 35.24 -16.85 -9.05
C ARG A 82 35.95 -15.55 -8.69
N ARG A 83 37.30 -15.54 -8.75
CA ARG A 83 38.14 -14.38 -8.37
C ARG A 83 37.92 -13.12 -9.23
N SER A 84 37.19 -13.21 -10.33
CA SER A 84 37.00 -12.11 -11.28
C SER A 84 35.79 -11.21 -11.00
N VAL A 85 34.94 -11.53 -10.02
CA VAL A 85 33.70 -10.78 -9.75
C VAL A 85 33.73 -10.20 -8.34
N GLY A 86 33.57 -8.87 -8.23
CA GLY A 86 33.43 -8.17 -6.95
C GLY A 86 32.10 -8.49 -6.25
N ALA A 87 32.04 -8.36 -4.92
CA ALA A 87 30.83 -8.64 -4.14
C ALA A 87 29.63 -7.77 -4.56
N ASP A 88 29.87 -6.48 -4.78
CA ASP A 88 28.83 -5.55 -5.21
C ASP A 88 28.33 -5.85 -6.62
N SER A 89 29.24 -6.18 -7.54
CA SER A 89 28.89 -6.57 -8.91
C SER A 89 28.10 -7.87 -8.96
N ALA A 90 28.47 -8.88 -8.15
CA ALA A 90 27.73 -10.13 -8.04
C ALA A 90 26.32 -9.88 -7.48
N THR A 91 26.20 -9.04 -6.45
CA THR A 91 24.92 -8.66 -5.85
C THR A 91 24.04 -7.94 -6.86
N ALA A 92 24.57 -6.94 -7.57
CA ALA A 92 23.83 -6.18 -8.58
C ALA A 92 23.33 -7.08 -9.73
N LEU A 93 24.18 -7.99 -10.21
CA LEU A 93 23.81 -8.90 -11.31
C LEU A 93 22.70 -9.86 -10.90
N VAL A 94 22.80 -10.48 -9.72
CA VAL A 94 21.77 -11.40 -9.24
C VAL A 94 20.48 -10.65 -8.92
N LEU A 95 20.55 -9.46 -8.33
CA LEU A 95 19.39 -8.62 -8.09
C LEU A 95 18.66 -8.25 -9.38
N ALA A 96 19.40 -7.79 -10.41
CA ALA A 96 18.80 -7.44 -11.70
C ALA A 96 18.13 -8.65 -12.36
N GLY A 97 18.76 -9.83 -12.29
CA GLY A 97 18.17 -11.07 -12.79
C GLY A 97 16.93 -11.49 -12.00
N ALA A 98 16.94 -11.35 -10.67
CA ALA A 98 15.79 -11.63 -9.82
C ALA A 98 14.63 -10.68 -10.13
N LEU A 99 14.88 -9.36 -10.20
CA LEU A 99 13.85 -8.39 -10.56
C LEU A 99 13.24 -8.65 -11.94
N ALA A 100 14.08 -8.90 -12.95
CA ALA A 100 13.60 -9.25 -14.29
C ALA A 100 12.73 -10.51 -14.27
N LEU A 101 13.15 -11.56 -13.54
CA LEU A 101 12.37 -12.77 -13.37
C LEU A 101 11.04 -12.50 -12.65
N GLY A 102 11.05 -11.67 -11.61
CA GLY A 102 9.86 -11.30 -10.87
C GLY A 102 8.82 -10.59 -11.74
N VAL A 103 9.27 -9.63 -12.54
CA VAL A 103 8.41 -8.91 -13.51
C VAL A 103 7.84 -9.87 -14.56
N ILE A 104 8.66 -10.75 -15.12
CA ILE A 104 8.19 -11.75 -16.11
C ILE A 104 7.14 -12.68 -15.49
N LEU A 105 7.38 -13.16 -14.26
CA LEU A 105 6.42 -14.04 -13.57
C LEU A 105 5.11 -13.31 -13.26
N ALA A 106 5.18 -12.04 -12.84
CA ALA A 106 4.01 -11.25 -12.49
C ALA A 106 3.16 -10.88 -13.73
N SER A 107 3.83 -10.55 -14.84
CA SER A 107 3.20 -10.15 -16.10
C SER A 107 2.71 -11.33 -16.94
N ASP A 108 3.58 -12.31 -17.21
CA ASP A 108 3.36 -13.27 -18.29
C ASP A 108 2.84 -14.63 -17.81
N VAL A 109 2.99 -14.97 -16.52
CA VAL A 109 2.71 -16.32 -16.00
C VAL A 109 1.53 -16.35 -15.04
N PHE A 110 1.40 -15.34 -14.17
CA PHE A 110 0.39 -15.36 -13.11
C PHE A 110 -0.63 -14.22 -13.16
N GLY A 111 -0.48 -13.24 -14.07
CA GLY A 111 -1.39 -12.07 -14.15
C GLY A 111 -1.51 -11.29 -12.83
N SER A 112 -0.52 -11.44 -11.95
CA SER A 112 -0.55 -11.11 -10.52
C SER A 112 0.15 -9.78 -10.22
N GLN A 113 -0.01 -8.80 -11.11
CA GLN A 113 0.73 -7.53 -11.00
C GLN A 113 0.37 -6.75 -9.72
N GLY A 114 -0.84 -6.93 -9.18
CA GLY A 114 -1.29 -6.17 -8.02
C GLY A 114 -0.75 -6.57 -6.63
N SER A 115 -0.16 -7.75 -6.52
CA SER A 115 0.33 -8.27 -5.22
C SER A 115 1.77 -7.83 -4.92
N VAL A 116 2.53 -7.38 -5.92
CA VAL A 116 3.99 -7.25 -5.83
C VAL A 116 4.43 -6.02 -5.04
N ASP A 117 3.76 -4.88 -5.23
CA ASP A 117 4.15 -3.62 -4.58
C ASP A 117 3.80 -3.59 -3.09
N ARG A 118 2.63 -4.09 -2.69
CA ARG A 118 2.28 -4.29 -1.25
C ARG A 118 3.32 -5.12 -0.50
N LEU A 119 3.91 -6.11 -1.18
CA LEU A 119 4.94 -6.98 -0.62
C LEU A 119 6.33 -6.31 -0.56
N LEU A 120 6.56 -5.25 -1.33
CA LEU A 120 7.79 -4.47 -1.33
C LEU A 120 7.80 -3.37 -0.25
N PHE A 121 6.64 -2.83 0.16
CA PHE A 121 6.56 -1.74 1.13
C PHE A 121 6.24 -2.18 2.56
N GLY A 122 5.62 -3.34 2.76
CA GLY A 122 5.26 -3.86 4.09
C GLY A 122 4.32 -2.93 4.87
N SER A 123 3.68 -3.42 5.93
CA SER A 123 2.85 -2.56 6.79
C SER A 123 3.07 -2.87 8.26
N LEU A 124 3.71 -1.92 8.96
CA LEU A 124 3.94 -1.99 10.42
C LEU A 124 2.63 -1.96 11.22
N LEU A 125 1.54 -1.49 10.63
CA LEU A 125 0.21 -1.47 11.24
C LEU A 125 -0.53 -2.80 11.06
N ALA A 126 0.00 -3.66 10.18
CA ALA A 126 -0.53 -4.95 9.80
C ALA A 126 0.46 -6.07 10.23
N ILE A 127 0.97 -6.05 11.47
CA ILE A 127 1.84 -7.11 11.99
C ILE A 127 1.02 -8.18 12.70
N GLY A 128 0.96 -9.35 12.07
CA GLY A 128 0.36 -10.55 12.60
C GLY A 128 1.33 -11.39 13.47
N THR A 129 0.83 -12.55 13.89
CA THR A 129 1.64 -13.53 14.65
C THR A 129 2.75 -14.17 13.82
N PRO A 130 2.55 -14.52 12.52
CA PRO A 130 3.62 -15.11 11.69
C PRO A 130 4.85 -14.20 11.56
N GLU A 131 4.64 -12.90 11.42
CA GLU A 131 5.70 -11.89 11.31
C GLU A 131 6.53 -11.82 12.61
N LEU A 132 5.85 -11.73 13.75
CA LEU A 132 6.51 -11.76 15.08
C LEU A 132 7.33 -13.05 15.29
N ILE A 133 6.80 -14.20 14.87
CA ILE A 133 7.53 -15.48 14.95
C ILE A 133 8.77 -15.44 14.06
N LEU A 134 8.64 -14.95 12.83
CA LEU A 134 9.76 -14.86 11.88
C LEU A 134 10.88 -13.96 12.42
N ALA A 135 10.53 -12.79 12.98
CA ALA A 135 11.48 -11.88 13.60
C ALA A 135 12.13 -12.49 14.85
N ALA A 136 11.37 -13.18 15.69
CA ALA A 136 11.90 -13.89 16.85
C ALA A 136 12.88 -15.01 16.45
N VAL A 137 12.55 -15.78 15.41
CA VAL A 137 13.44 -16.82 14.85
C VAL A 137 14.73 -16.18 14.32
N ALA A 138 14.62 -15.08 13.56
CA ALA A 138 15.78 -14.35 13.06
C ALA A 138 16.66 -13.82 14.20
N ALA A 139 16.07 -13.24 15.25
CA ALA A 139 16.77 -12.75 16.44
C ALA A 139 17.50 -13.87 17.18
N LEU A 140 16.83 -14.99 17.44
CA LEU A 140 17.42 -16.15 18.12
C LEU A 140 18.55 -16.77 17.28
N ALA A 141 18.35 -16.92 15.97
CA ALA A 141 19.37 -17.44 15.07
C ALA A 141 20.61 -16.53 15.01
N ALA A 142 20.40 -15.20 14.92
CA ALA A 142 21.46 -14.20 14.97
C ALA A 142 22.23 -14.23 16.30
N ALA A 143 21.53 -14.35 17.43
CA ALA A 143 22.14 -14.43 18.75
C ALA A 143 22.98 -15.71 18.89
N ALA A 144 22.41 -16.86 18.54
CA ALA A 144 23.12 -18.14 18.58
C ALA A 144 24.37 -18.12 17.69
N ALA A 145 24.26 -17.61 16.46
CA ALA A 145 25.39 -17.54 15.54
C ALA A 145 26.47 -16.55 16.03
N THR A 146 26.08 -15.41 16.60
CA THR A 146 27.03 -14.43 17.16
C THR A 146 27.81 -15.02 18.34
N LEU A 147 27.14 -15.77 19.22
CA LEU A 147 27.78 -16.45 20.35
C LEU A 147 28.72 -17.57 19.90
N LEU A 148 28.30 -18.40 18.93
CA LEU A 148 29.06 -19.58 18.50
C LEU A 148 30.18 -19.24 17.50
N LEU A 149 29.98 -18.23 16.65
CA LEU A 149 30.84 -17.96 15.49
C LEU A 149 31.45 -16.55 15.49
N GLY A 150 31.03 -15.66 16.38
CA GLY A 150 31.58 -14.30 16.50
C GLY A 150 33.12 -14.24 16.52
N PRO A 151 33.81 -15.06 17.34
CA PRO A 151 35.28 -15.12 17.33
C PRO A 151 35.87 -15.55 15.98
N ARG A 152 35.19 -16.46 15.27
CA ARG A 152 35.63 -16.95 13.95
C ARG A 152 35.40 -15.92 12.85
N TRP A 153 34.29 -15.18 12.91
CA TRP A 153 34.01 -14.07 11.98
C TRP A 153 34.96 -12.89 12.17
N LEU A 154 35.35 -12.61 13.41
CA LEU A 154 36.41 -11.64 13.73
C LEU A 154 37.74 -12.06 13.11
N ALA A 155 38.16 -13.31 13.33
CA ALA A 155 39.41 -13.84 12.80
C ALA A 155 39.44 -13.87 11.25
N ALA A 156 38.32 -14.27 10.62
CA ALA A 156 38.21 -14.30 9.16
C ALA A 156 38.27 -12.91 8.53
N GLY A 157 37.72 -11.88 9.19
CA GLY A 157 37.75 -10.49 8.72
C GLY A 157 39.16 -9.90 8.62
N PHE A 158 40.11 -10.37 9.41
CA PHE A 158 41.52 -9.95 9.34
C PHE A 158 42.36 -10.78 8.35
N ALA A 159 41.89 -11.97 7.95
CA ALA A 159 42.67 -12.93 7.17
C ALA A 159 42.34 -12.95 5.67
N ASP A 160 41.33 -12.18 5.22
CA ASP A 160 40.79 -12.17 3.83
C ASP A 160 40.54 -13.58 3.25
N ARG A 161 40.20 -14.55 4.12
CA ARG A 161 39.88 -15.94 3.75
C ARG A 161 38.40 -16.17 3.93
N ARG A 162 37.69 -16.32 2.82
CA ARG A 162 36.26 -16.69 2.81
C ARG A 162 36.09 -18.16 3.20
N GLY A 163 35.40 -18.41 4.31
CA GLY A 163 35.14 -19.75 4.87
C GLY A 163 33.66 -20.13 4.88
N SER A 164 33.33 -21.37 5.26
CA SER A 164 31.93 -21.84 5.40
C SER A 164 31.10 -21.02 6.39
N SER A 165 31.74 -20.39 7.38
CA SER A 165 31.12 -19.46 8.32
C SER A 165 30.57 -18.19 7.66
N ASP A 166 31.11 -17.79 6.50
CA ASP A 166 30.66 -16.58 5.80
C ASP A 166 29.37 -16.83 5.02
N SER A 167 29.18 -18.03 4.48
CA SER A 167 27.92 -18.44 3.84
C SER A 167 26.77 -18.44 4.85
N LEU A 168 27.03 -18.85 6.10
CA LEU A 168 26.03 -18.79 7.17
C LEU A 168 25.70 -17.33 7.56
N LEU A 169 26.69 -16.44 7.62
CA LEU A 169 26.42 -15.01 7.86
C LEU A 169 25.55 -14.40 6.75
N ILE A 170 25.86 -14.71 5.49
CA ILE A 170 25.07 -14.27 4.32
C ILE A 170 23.63 -14.79 4.42
N ALA A 171 23.44 -16.07 4.75
CA ALA A 171 22.11 -16.66 4.94
C ALA A 171 21.33 -16.03 6.12
N LEU A 172 22.01 -15.69 7.22
CA LEU A 172 21.39 -15.02 8.37
C LEU A 172 21.00 -13.58 8.03
N ILE A 173 21.83 -12.86 7.27
CA ILE A 173 21.48 -11.53 6.76
C ILE A 173 20.27 -11.64 5.82
N ALA A 174 20.20 -12.68 5.00
CA ALA A 174 19.06 -12.92 4.14
C ALA A 174 17.76 -13.19 4.94
N LEU A 175 17.83 -14.04 5.97
CA LEU A 175 16.72 -14.28 6.89
C LEU A 175 16.27 -12.99 7.58
N ALA A 176 17.22 -12.19 8.08
CA ALA A 176 16.94 -10.91 8.72
C ALA A 176 16.32 -9.89 7.77
N ALA A 177 16.79 -9.83 6.52
CA ALA A 177 16.24 -8.96 5.49
C ALA A 177 14.80 -9.37 5.14
N VAL A 178 14.49 -10.68 5.05
CA VAL A 178 13.13 -11.18 4.80
C VAL A 178 12.21 -10.91 6.01
N ALA A 179 12.70 -11.08 7.24
CA ALA A 179 11.94 -10.73 8.44
C ALA A 179 11.61 -9.23 8.48
N ALA A 180 12.62 -8.38 8.24
CA ALA A 180 12.43 -6.93 8.20
C ALA A 180 11.54 -6.47 7.02
N LEU A 181 11.62 -7.15 5.88
CA LEU A 181 10.76 -6.92 4.70
C LEU A 181 9.29 -7.12 5.04
N ALA A 182 8.94 -8.23 5.71
CA ALA A 182 7.56 -8.54 6.07
C ALA A 182 6.96 -7.50 7.03
N ALA A 183 7.78 -6.97 7.94
CA ALA A 183 7.33 -6.01 8.94
C ALA A 183 7.28 -4.57 8.43
N VAL A 184 8.29 -4.13 7.69
CA VAL A 184 8.52 -2.71 7.42
C VAL A 184 8.76 -2.42 5.94
N GLY A 185 8.90 -3.44 5.08
CA GLY A 185 9.17 -3.27 3.66
C GLY A 185 10.64 -3.31 3.26
N ALA A 186 10.89 -3.53 1.98
CA ALA A 186 12.21 -3.69 1.37
C ALA A 186 13.05 -2.40 1.48
N LEU A 187 12.41 -1.25 1.30
CA LEU A 187 13.07 0.06 1.39
C LEU A 187 13.48 0.40 2.82
N LEU A 188 12.77 -0.12 3.81
CA LEU A 188 12.89 0.26 5.21
C LEU A 188 13.65 -0.78 6.04
N ALA A 189 13.79 -2.01 5.54
CA ALA A 189 14.70 -3.01 6.09
C ALA A 189 16.14 -2.49 6.21
N THR A 190 16.61 -1.72 5.22
CA THR A 190 17.93 -1.05 5.27
C THR A 190 17.98 0.01 6.36
N ALA A 191 16.89 0.76 6.55
CA ALA A 191 16.81 1.80 7.58
C ALA A 191 16.93 1.19 8.98
N ILE A 192 16.39 0.00 9.22
CA ILE A 192 16.49 -0.67 10.53
C ILE A 192 17.81 -1.43 10.70
N LEU A 193 18.26 -2.17 9.68
CA LEU A 193 19.42 -3.06 9.80
C LEU A 193 20.77 -2.35 9.60
N VAL A 194 20.84 -1.33 8.73
CA VAL A 194 22.11 -0.74 8.29
C VAL A 194 22.35 0.64 8.91
N VAL A 195 21.35 1.52 8.89
CA VAL A 195 21.53 2.93 9.31
C VAL A 195 21.97 3.05 10.78
N PRO A 196 21.32 2.43 11.78
CA PRO A 196 21.76 2.49 13.17
C PRO A 196 23.18 1.97 13.38
N ALA A 197 23.55 0.91 12.64
CA ALA A 197 24.89 0.33 12.70
C ALA A 197 25.93 1.28 12.10
N ALA A 198 25.61 1.93 10.98
CA ALA A 198 26.46 2.94 10.36
C ALA A 198 26.61 4.19 11.23
N THR A 199 25.53 4.66 11.84
CA THR A 199 25.51 5.81 12.77
C THR A 199 26.42 5.57 13.97
N THR A 200 26.23 4.46 14.67
CA THR A 200 27.02 4.14 15.88
C THR A 200 28.48 3.86 15.57
N ARG A 201 28.81 3.38 14.36
CA ARG A 201 30.19 3.18 13.90
C ARG A 201 31.01 4.47 13.86
N LEU A 202 30.37 5.62 13.66
CA LEU A 202 31.06 6.93 13.61
C LEU A 202 31.73 7.27 14.95
N VAL A 203 31.21 6.72 16.06
CA VAL A 203 31.65 7.07 17.43
C VAL A 203 32.25 5.85 18.14
N ILE A 204 31.71 4.65 17.92
CA ILE A 204 32.05 3.44 18.67
C ILE A 204 33.02 2.56 17.88
N LYS A 205 34.16 2.23 18.51
CA LYS A 205 35.23 1.43 17.90
C LYS A 205 35.29 -0.02 18.41
N ARG A 206 34.73 -0.31 19.58
CA ARG A 206 34.76 -1.65 20.21
C ARG A 206 33.57 -2.48 19.74
N LEU A 207 33.80 -3.69 19.25
CA LEU A 207 32.76 -4.51 18.63
C LEU A 207 31.55 -4.80 19.54
N PRO A 208 31.70 -5.30 20.79
CA PRO A 208 30.52 -5.60 21.62
C PRO A 208 29.72 -4.35 21.97
N LEU A 209 30.42 -3.24 22.22
CA LEU A 209 29.77 -1.96 22.48
C LEU A 209 29.04 -1.45 21.24
N TRP A 210 29.62 -1.63 20.05
CA TRP A 210 29.01 -1.24 18.78
C TRP A 210 27.71 -2.03 18.54
N GLN A 211 27.69 -3.33 18.80
CA GLN A 211 26.48 -4.16 18.69
C GLN A 211 25.39 -3.69 19.67
N LEU A 212 25.75 -3.47 20.94
CA LEU A 212 24.81 -3.03 21.96
C LEU A 212 24.24 -1.62 21.67
N THR A 213 25.10 -0.66 21.28
CA THR A 213 24.64 0.68 20.93
C THR A 213 23.81 0.69 19.65
N THR A 214 24.11 -0.20 18.69
CA THR A 214 23.31 -0.35 17.46
C THR A 214 21.91 -0.84 17.81
N ALA A 215 21.79 -1.89 18.63
CA ALA A 215 20.49 -2.38 19.07
C ALA A 215 19.70 -1.32 19.84
N ALA A 216 20.36 -0.62 20.77
CA ALA A 216 19.73 0.45 21.55
C ALA A 216 19.26 1.61 20.66
N LEU A 217 20.08 2.03 19.69
CA LEU A 217 19.72 3.09 18.76
C LEU A 217 18.56 2.67 17.85
N ALA A 218 18.61 1.47 17.27
CA ALA A 218 17.54 0.94 16.42
C ALA A 218 16.21 0.82 17.19
N ALA A 219 16.25 0.37 18.45
CA ALA A 219 15.06 0.31 19.30
C ALA A 219 14.50 1.71 19.61
N ALA A 220 15.37 2.67 19.92
CA ALA A 220 14.95 4.05 20.20
C ALA A 220 14.36 4.73 18.95
N GLU A 221 15.04 4.63 17.80
CA GLU A 221 14.57 5.18 16.53
C GLU A 221 13.25 4.52 16.09
N GLY A 222 13.12 3.20 16.26
CA GLY A 222 11.88 2.50 15.95
C GLY A 222 10.70 2.92 16.82
N VAL A 223 10.88 2.97 18.15
CA VAL A 223 9.82 3.36 19.09
C VAL A 223 9.44 4.84 18.94
N ILE A 224 10.42 5.73 18.84
CA ILE A 224 10.18 7.17 18.63
C ILE A 224 9.54 7.38 17.25
N GLY A 225 10.00 6.68 16.21
CA GLY A 225 9.42 6.73 14.88
C GLY A 225 7.95 6.29 14.86
N MET A 226 7.58 5.23 15.57
CA MET A 226 6.19 4.81 15.76
C MET A 226 5.34 5.88 16.48
N ILE A 227 5.88 6.49 17.54
CA ILE A 227 5.18 7.58 18.25
C ILE A 227 4.97 8.80 17.34
N LEU A 228 6.00 9.19 16.59
CA LEU A 228 5.90 10.28 15.61
C LEU A 228 4.93 9.94 14.49
N ALA A 229 4.91 8.69 14.02
CA ALA A 229 3.97 8.21 13.02
C ALA A 229 2.52 8.37 13.50
N TYR A 230 2.24 8.01 14.75
CA TYR A 230 0.94 8.19 15.38
C TYR A 230 0.58 9.69 15.50
N GLN A 231 1.50 10.52 15.99
CA GLN A 231 1.25 11.96 16.20
C GLN A 231 1.07 12.74 14.90
N LEU A 232 1.84 12.39 13.86
CA LEU A 232 1.83 13.06 12.56
C LEU A 232 0.88 12.39 11.56
N ASN A 233 0.25 11.27 11.93
CA ASN A 233 -0.59 10.43 11.07
C ASN A 233 0.08 10.07 9.73
N VAL A 234 1.33 9.61 9.80
CA VAL A 234 2.11 9.18 8.63
C VAL A 234 2.41 7.68 8.71
N PRO A 235 2.72 7.00 7.59
CA PRO A 235 3.11 5.59 7.61
C PRO A 235 4.31 5.35 8.55
N PRO A 236 4.24 4.38 9.48
CA PRO A 236 5.27 4.22 10.50
C PRO A 236 6.66 3.89 9.96
N GLY A 237 6.71 3.12 8.88
CA GLY A 237 7.94 2.77 8.21
C GLY A 237 8.71 4.02 7.72
N ALA A 238 8.00 4.91 7.01
CA ALA A 238 8.58 6.16 6.52
C ALA A 238 9.07 7.06 7.68
N ALA A 239 8.29 7.17 8.76
CA ALA A 239 8.68 7.95 9.94
C ALA A 239 9.99 7.44 10.56
N ILE A 240 10.14 6.12 10.73
CA ILE A 240 11.35 5.49 11.28
C ILE A 240 12.56 5.77 10.37
N ALA A 241 12.43 5.63 9.06
CA ALA A 241 13.55 5.85 8.13
C ALA A 241 13.98 7.32 8.07
N VAL A 242 13.03 8.25 8.05
CA VAL A 242 13.34 9.70 8.10
C VAL A 242 14.06 10.04 9.39
N LEU A 243 13.58 9.53 10.54
CA LEU A 243 14.22 9.73 11.84
C LEU A 243 15.65 9.17 11.86
N ALA A 244 15.86 7.93 11.42
CA ALA A 244 17.17 7.31 11.38
C ALA A 244 18.15 8.08 10.48
N GLY A 245 17.67 8.58 9.32
CA GLY A 245 18.45 9.44 8.43
C GLY A 245 18.85 10.77 9.06
N ILE A 246 17.93 11.43 9.78
CA ILE A 246 18.21 12.66 10.53
C ILE A 246 19.25 12.41 11.63
N VAL A 247 19.08 11.36 12.43
CA VAL A 247 20.02 11.00 13.50
C VAL A 247 21.41 10.71 12.94
N PHE A 248 21.51 9.95 11.85
CA PHE A 248 22.78 9.72 11.16
C PHE A 248 23.45 11.03 10.74
N ALA A 249 22.72 11.92 10.07
CA ALA A 249 23.24 13.19 9.60
C ALA A 249 23.75 14.06 10.77
N LEU A 250 22.98 14.15 11.85
CA LEU A 250 23.35 14.92 13.05
C LEU A 250 24.63 14.38 13.70
N VAL A 251 24.73 13.05 13.87
CA VAL A 251 25.94 12.41 14.44
C VAL A 251 27.14 12.62 13.52
N ALA A 252 26.97 12.47 12.20
CA ALA A 252 28.04 12.70 11.23
C ALA A 252 28.57 14.15 11.27
N VAL A 253 27.67 15.13 11.31
CA VAL A 253 28.02 16.56 11.45
C VAL A 253 28.73 16.80 12.78
N ALA A 254 28.24 16.27 13.90
CA ALA A 254 28.86 16.42 15.21
C ALA A 254 30.29 15.84 15.25
N VAL A 255 30.49 14.66 14.66
CA VAL A 255 31.82 14.04 14.54
C VAL A 255 32.76 14.89 13.68
N LEU A 256 32.27 15.41 12.55
CA LEU A 256 33.05 16.27 11.66
C LEU A 256 33.44 17.60 12.34
N ILE A 257 32.53 18.20 13.12
CA ILE A 257 32.82 19.39 13.92
C ILE A 257 33.84 19.07 15.01
N HIS A 258 33.69 17.95 15.74
CA HIS A 258 34.63 17.53 16.77
C HIS A 258 36.05 17.33 16.21
N GLN A 259 36.16 16.72 15.03
CA GLN A 259 37.44 16.52 14.35
C GLN A 259 38.09 17.85 13.89
N ARG A 260 37.29 18.84 13.47
CA ARG A 260 37.80 20.13 12.97
C ARG A 260 38.01 21.19 14.06
N ARG A 261 37.21 21.19 15.13
CA ARG A 261 37.21 22.21 16.20
C ARG A 261 36.89 21.60 17.57
N PRO A 262 37.87 20.95 18.25
CA PRO A 262 37.63 20.24 19.51
C PRO A 262 37.13 21.13 20.66
N ARG A 263 37.39 22.45 20.60
CA ARG A 263 36.92 23.43 21.60
C ARG A 263 35.42 23.76 21.53
N LEU A 264 34.73 23.44 20.44
CA LEU A 264 33.28 23.66 20.26
C LEU A 264 32.45 22.37 20.42
N ALA A 265 33.12 21.22 20.56
CA ALA A 265 32.49 19.92 20.71
C ALA A 265 31.52 19.75 21.89
N PRO A 266 31.78 20.29 23.10
CA PRO A 266 30.82 20.16 24.20
C PRO A 266 29.54 20.96 23.96
N LEU A 267 29.56 21.99 23.10
CA LEU A 267 28.37 22.76 22.71
C LEU A 267 27.50 22.01 21.67
N ALA A 268 28.12 21.31 20.72
CA ALA A 268 27.41 20.55 19.69
C ALA A 268 26.72 19.28 20.25
N LEU A 269 27.35 18.58 21.21
CA LEU A 269 26.72 17.44 21.90
C LEU A 269 25.61 17.86 22.87
N THR A 270 25.70 19.04 23.48
CA THR A 270 24.63 19.57 24.35
C THR A 270 23.44 20.12 23.56
N LEU A 271 23.65 20.68 22.36
CA LEU A 271 22.58 21.09 21.45
C LEU A 271 21.80 19.91 20.83
N LEU A 272 22.47 18.77 20.55
CA LEU A 272 21.81 17.51 20.15
C LEU A 272 21.04 16.86 21.32
N GLY A 273 21.55 16.97 22.55
CA GLY A 273 20.87 16.46 23.75
C GLY A 273 19.64 17.29 24.15
N LEU A 274 19.65 18.61 23.90
CA LEU A 274 18.52 19.50 24.20
C LEU A 274 17.37 19.41 23.19
N SER A 275 17.63 18.99 21.94
CA SER A 275 16.57 18.81 20.94
C SER A 275 15.77 17.52 21.14
N ALA A 276 16.30 16.54 21.89
CA ALA A 276 15.59 15.32 22.28
C ALA A 276 14.68 15.49 23.51
N LEU A 277 14.79 16.60 24.27
CA LEU A 277 13.99 16.85 25.48
C LEU A 277 12.78 17.79 25.25
N ALA A 278 12.57 18.29 24.04
CA ALA A 278 11.54 19.29 23.76
C ALA A 278 10.18 18.74 23.27
N VAL A 279 9.96 17.41 23.28
CA VAL A 279 8.70 16.78 22.82
C VAL A 279 7.78 16.35 23.98
N ALA A 280 8.12 16.72 25.22
CA ALA A 280 7.29 16.43 26.40
C ALA A 280 6.68 17.72 27.00
N GLY A 281 5.55 18.17 26.45
CA GLY A 281 4.70 19.22 27.02
C GLY A 281 4.08 20.09 25.93
N CYS A 282 2.77 20.29 25.80
CA CYS A 282 1.63 20.05 26.69
C CYS A 282 0.46 19.53 25.86
N GLY A 283 -0.25 18.55 26.41
CA GLY A 283 -1.59 18.20 25.96
C GLY A 283 -2.57 19.32 26.31
N SER A 284 -3.42 19.66 25.35
CA SER A 284 -4.57 20.54 25.53
C SER A 284 -5.76 19.71 26.04
N ASP A 285 -6.26 20.07 27.22
CA ASP A 285 -7.57 19.68 27.74
C ASP A 285 -8.66 20.44 26.98
N GLU A 286 -9.57 19.72 26.32
CA GLU A 286 -10.90 20.24 25.95
C GLU A 286 -12.00 19.20 26.19
N GLY A 287 -12.82 19.49 27.21
CA GLY A 287 -14.25 19.69 27.05
C GLY A 287 -15.07 18.52 26.50
N GLY A 288 -15.47 17.61 27.39
CA GLY A 288 -16.56 16.67 27.16
C GLY A 288 -17.88 17.39 26.86
N GLY A 289 -18.20 17.54 25.58
CA GLY A 289 -19.50 17.92 25.07
C GLY A 289 -20.39 16.69 24.88
N SER A 290 -21.58 16.74 25.46
CA SER A 290 -22.65 15.74 25.47
C SER A 290 -22.75 14.88 24.20
N ALA A 291 -22.48 13.58 24.34
CA ALA A 291 -22.66 12.58 23.30
C ALA A 291 -24.13 12.49 22.87
N SER A 292 -24.41 12.80 21.60
CA SER A 292 -25.54 12.19 20.92
C SER A 292 -25.17 10.73 20.63
N SER A 293 -26.07 9.81 20.93
CA SER A 293 -25.94 8.35 20.81
C SER A 293 -25.88 7.83 19.35
N LYS A 294 -25.19 8.52 18.46
CA LYS A 294 -25.08 8.12 17.04
C LYS A 294 -24.14 6.94 16.89
N VAL A 295 -24.42 6.06 15.94
CA VAL A 295 -23.54 4.93 15.63
C VAL A 295 -22.37 5.41 14.79
N THR A 296 -21.15 5.20 15.30
CA THR A 296 -19.92 5.39 14.53
C THR A 296 -19.70 4.20 13.60
N VAL A 297 -19.49 4.49 12.32
CA VAL A 297 -19.20 3.52 11.26
C VAL A 297 -17.94 3.93 10.51
N ALA A 298 -17.19 2.95 10.02
CA ALA A 298 -16.06 3.20 9.13
C ALA A 298 -16.43 2.81 7.69
N ALA A 299 -15.97 3.57 6.72
CA ALA A 299 -16.16 3.31 5.29
C ALA A 299 -14.80 3.36 4.58
N THR A 300 -14.43 2.32 3.84
CA THR A 300 -13.11 2.23 3.21
C THR A 300 -12.93 3.25 2.09
N THR A 301 -13.84 3.29 1.11
CA THR A 301 -13.74 4.13 -0.09
C THR A 301 -14.63 5.36 -0.04
N THR A 302 -14.41 6.30 -0.96
CA THR A 302 -15.27 7.49 -1.12
C THR A 302 -16.70 7.12 -1.49
N GLN A 303 -16.87 6.14 -2.39
CA GLN A 303 -18.17 5.58 -2.79
C GLN A 303 -18.90 4.97 -1.61
N VAL A 304 -18.24 4.09 -0.86
CA VAL A 304 -18.84 3.46 0.34
C VAL A 304 -19.22 4.52 1.37
N GLY A 305 -18.35 5.53 1.58
CA GLY A 305 -18.61 6.63 2.48
C GLY A 305 -19.87 7.42 2.11
N ASP A 306 -20.02 7.77 0.84
CA ASP A 306 -21.21 8.45 0.31
C ASP A 306 -22.49 7.62 0.51
N LEU A 307 -22.49 6.35 0.09
CA LEU A 307 -23.66 5.48 0.23
C LEU A 307 -24.10 5.33 1.70
N VAL A 308 -23.16 5.20 2.62
CA VAL A 308 -23.45 5.10 4.06
C VAL A 308 -23.98 6.43 4.62
N ARG A 309 -23.52 7.58 4.12
CA ARG A 309 -24.06 8.91 4.50
C ARG A 309 -25.49 9.10 3.97
N GLU A 310 -25.77 8.74 2.73
CA GLU A 310 -27.12 8.85 2.14
C GLU A 310 -28.14 7.97 2.88
N VAL A 311 -27.77 6.75 3.28
CA VAL A 311 -28.66 5.85 4.01
C VAL A 311 -28.75 6.19 5.50
N GLY A 312 -27.61 6.40 6.15
CA GLY A 312 -27.57 6.62 7.60
C GLY A 312 -27.99 8.03 8.02
N GLY A 313 -27.75 9.03 7.17
CA GLY A 313 -28.05 10.43 7.45
C GLY A 313 -27.54 10.88 8.83
N GLU A 314 -28.38 11.57 9.59
CA GLU A 314 -28.01 12.06 10.92
C GLU A 314 -27.90 10.96 12.00
N ALA A 315 -28.33 9.71 11.72
CA ALA A 315 -28.26 8.61 12.69
C ALA A 315 -26.84 8.05 12.88
N VAL A 316 -25.94 8.32 11.94
CA VAL A 316 -24.59 7.75 11.92
C VAL A 316 -23.51 8.84 11.90
N ILE A 317 -22.31 8.47 12.35
CA ILE A 317 -21.08 9.22 12.15
C ILE A 317 -20.21 8.37 11.21
N VAL A 318 -19.99 8.85 9.99
CA VAL A 318 -19.22 8.12 8.96
C VAL A 318 -17.77 8.57 8.96
N ASN A 319 -16.88 7.68 9.39
CA ASN A 319 -15.43 7.85 9.27
C ASN A 319 -14.96 7.20 7.97
N GLN A 320 -14.73 8.02 6.95
CA GLN A 320 -14.22 7.56 5.66
C GLN A 320 -12.69 7.49 5.67
N ILE A 321 -12.12 6.38 5.18
CA ILE A 321 -10.67 6.15 5.18
C ILE A 321 -10.01 6.82 3.98
N LEU A 322 -10.42 6.46 2.76
CA LEU A 322 -9.88 7.06 1.54
C LEU A 322 -10.44 8.47 1.33
N THR A 323 -9.57 9.39 0.93
CA THR A 323 -9.97 10.75 0.53
C THR A 323 -10.18 10.83 -0.99
N PRO A 324 -10.92 11.83 -1.50
CA PRO A 324 -11.03 12.06 -2.94
C PRO A 324 -9.65 12.10 -3.64
N ASN A 325 -9.58 11.54 -4.85
CA ASN A 325 -8.38 11.34 -5.66
C ASN A 325 -7.32 10.42 -5.04
N SER A 326 -7.70 9.55 -4.11
CA SER A 326 -6.80 8.52 -3.57
C SER A 326 -6.94 7.22 -4.34
N GLU A 327 -5.83 6.55 -4.56
CA GLU A 327 -5.78 5.19 -5.10
C GLU A 327 -6.34 4.19 -4.06
N ALA A 328 -7.31 3.38 -4.47
CA ALA A 328 -8.01 2.44 -3.58
C ALA A 328 -7.34 1.07 -3.52
N HIS A 329 -6.70 0.64 -4.62
CA HIS A 329 -6.10 -0.68 -4.74
C HIS A 329 -4.80 -0.84 -3.93
N ASP A 330 -4.04 0.23 -3.72
CA ASP A 330 -2.72 0.17 -3.06
C ASP A 330 -2.58 1.17 -1.90
N TYR A 331 -3.69 1.43 -1.22
CA TYR A 331 -3.68 2.30 -0.06
C TYR A 331 -2.91 1.67 1.11
N GLU A 332 -1.92 2.39 1.62
CA GLU A 332 -1.23 2.05 2.87
C GLU A 332 -1.93 2.73 4.06
N PRO A 333 -2.55 1.96 4.98
CA PRO A 333 -3.26 2.51 6.11
C PRO A 333 -2.37 3.36 7.02
N ARG A 334 -2.99 4.31 7.71
CA ARG A 334 -2.37 5.23 8.66
C ARG A 334 -2.89 4.97 10.08
N PRO A 335 -2.19 5.41 11.12
CA PRO A 335 -2.62 5.17 12.50
C PRO A 335 -4.04 5.65 12.83
N ASN A 336 -4.48 6.78 12.25
CA ASN A 336 -5.86 7.25 12.44
C ASN A 336 -6.91 6.32 11.82
N ASP A 337 -6.58 5.63 10.72
CA ASP A 337 -7.49 4.71 10.05
C ASP A 337 -7.73 3.47 10.91
N VAL A 338 -6.67 2.98 11.57
CA VAL A 338 -6.75 1.88 12.54
C VAL A 338 -7.66 2.27 13.70
N GLY A 339 -7.53 3.50 14.21
CA GLY A 339 -8.39 4.05 15.26
C GLY A 339 -9.85 4.15 14.82
N ALA A 340 -10.09 4.66 13.61
CA ALA A 340 -11.43 4.76 13.03
C ALA A 340 -12.12 3.39 12.91
N ILE A 341 -11.38 2.34 12.54
CA ILE A 341 -11.88 0.96 12.45
C ILE A 341 -12.07 0.32 13.84
N ALA A 342 -11.16 0.57 14.78
CA ALA A 342 -11.27 0.08 16.15
C ALA A 342 -12.50 0.62 16.87
N ASP A 343 -12.85 1.90 16.65
CA ASP A 343 -13.99 2.58 17.26
C ASP A 343 -15.32 2.30 16.55
N ALA A 344 -15.28 1.82 15.30
CA ALA A 344 -16.47 1.60 14.50
C ALA A 344 -17.28 0.38 14.97
N LYS A 345 -18.59 0.55 15.08
CA LYS A 345 -19.53 -0.55 15.35
C LYS A 345 -19.77 -1.41 14.11
N VAL A 346 -19.68 -0.80 12.93
CA VAL A 346 -19.78 -1.45 11.62
C VAL A 346 -18.71 -0.86 10.72
N VAL A 347 -17.98 -1.74 10.03
CA VAL A 347 -16.98 -1.37 9.02
C VAL A 347 -17.56 -1.78 7.67
N PHE A 348 -17.82 -0.81 6.79
CA PHE A 348 -18.26 -1.05 5.43
C PHE A 348 -17.06 -1.00 4.49
N ALA A 349 -16.90 -2.05 3.70
CA ALA A 349 -15.90 -2.17 2.66
C ALA A 349 -16.56 -2.44 1.31
N SER A 350 -15.93 -2.01 0.22
CA SER A 350 -16.40 -2.25 -1.15
C SER A 350 -16.37 -3.74 -1.47
N GLY A 351 -15.28 -4.45 -1.15
CA GLY A 351 -15.16 -5.88 -1.39
C GLY A 351 -14.65 -6.22 -2.80
N LEU A 352 -14.83 -7.48 -3.21
CA LEU A 352 -14.38 -8.04 -4.51
C LEU A 352 -12.89 -7.85 -4.85
N GLY A 353 -12.07 -7.50 -3.86
CA GLY A 353 -10.63 -7.34 -4.02
C GLY A 353 -10.12 -5.90 -4.10
N LEU A 354 -11.00 -4.89 -4.07
CA LEU A 354 -10.60 -3.48 -4.12
C LEU A 354 -9.78 -3.08 -2.89
N ASP A 355 -10.38 -3.27 -1.72
CA ASP A 355 -9.91 -2.77 -0.43
C ASP A 355 -9.50 -3.92 0.50
N GLN A 356 -8.80 -4.92 -0.05
CA GLN A 356 -8.39 -6.14 0.68
C GLN A 356 -7.58 -5.85 1.95
N TRP A 357 -6.86 -4.72 1.98
CA TRP A 357 -6.10 -4.23 3.14
C TRP A 357 -6.98 -4.09 4.39
N VAL A 358 -8.29 -3.88 4.26
CA VAL A 358 -9.22 -3.72 5.38
C VAL A 358 -9.35 -4.99 6.22
N ASN A 359 -9.26 -6.19 5.61
CA ASN A 359 -9.44 -7.45 6.34
C ASN A 359 -8.39 -7.58 7.44
N LYS A 360 -7.14 -7.37 7.06
CA LYS A 360 -6.00 -7.42 7.97
C LYS A 360 -6.09 -6.31 9.03
N LEU A 361 -6.54 -5.14 8.63
CA LEU A 361 -6.71 -4.00 9.53
C LEU A 361 -7.79 -4.26 10.59
N VAL A 362 -8.91 -4.88 10.23
CA VAL A 362 -9.96 -5.30 11.18
C VAL A 362 -9.43 -6.35 12.15
N ASP A 363 -8.78 -7.40 11.65
CA ASP A 363 -8.20 -8.48 12.45
C ASP A 363 -7.17 -7.98 13.49
N GLU A 364 -6.46 -6.90 13.16
CA GLU A 364 -5.35 -6.38 13.96
C GLU A 364 -5.67 -5.15 14.80
N SER A 365 -6.69 -4.38 14.42
CA SER A 365 -7.17 -3.21 15.18
C SER A 365 -7.72 -3.59 16.56
N GLY A 366 -8.13 -4.86 16.75
CA GLY A 366 -8.89 -5.30 17.92
C GLY A 366 -10.35 -4.83 17.88
N SER A 367 -10.84 -4.39 16.72
CA SER A 367 -12.23 -4.00 16.52
C SER A 367 -13.18 -5.15 16.86
N ASN A 368 -14.27 -4.83 17.54
CA ASN A 368 -15.43 -5.73 17.68
C ASN A 368 -16.52 -5.41 16.63
N GLY A 369 -16.21 -4.49 15.71
CA GLY A 369 -17.12 -4.05 14.66
C GLY A 369 -17.37 -5.16 13.65
N LYS A 370 -18.58 -5.21 13.11
CA LYS A 370 -18.91 -6.15 12.03
C LYS A 370 -18.38 -5.60 10.71
N LEU A 371 -17.50 -6.34 10.04
CA LEU A 371 -17.10 -6.05 8.67
C LEU A 371 -18.22 -6.49 7.71
N ILE A 372 -18.63 -5.58 6.83
CA ILE A 372 -19.63 -5.78 5.78
C ILE A 372 -18.99 -5.48 4.44
N LEU A 373 -18.88 -6.49 3.58
CA LEU A 373 -18.45 -6.33 2.19
C LEU A 373 -19.67 -6.05 1.33
N LEU A 374 -19.74 -4.87 0.72
CA LEU A 374 -20.89 -4.48 -0.13
C LEU A 374 -20.95 -5.26 -1.43
N GLY A 375 -19.79 -5.62 -1.98
CA GLY A 375 -19.67 -6.46 -3.17
C GLY A 375 -20.20 -7.89 -3.01
N ASP A 376 -20.51 -8.35 -1.80
CA ASP A 376 -21.18 -9.65 -1.59
C ASP A 376 -22.67 -9.60 -1.98
N SER A 377 -23.26 -8.40 -2.12
CA SER A 377 -24.67 -8.21 -2.47
C SER A 377 -24.96 -8.07 -3.95
N VAL A 378 -23.92 -8.03 -4.80
CA VAL A 378 -24.06 -7.64 -6.22
C VAL A 378 -23.72 -8.81 -7.16
N PRO A 379 -24.30 -8.87 -8.37
CA PRO A 379 -23.91 -9.84 -9.39
C PRO A 379 -22.47 -9.57 -9.85
N VAL A 380 -21.55 -10.45 -9.46
CA VAL A 380 -20.13 -10.33 -9.78
C VAL A 380 -19.89 -10.50 -11.29
N LYS A 381 -19.09 -9.59 -11.85
CA LYS A 381 -18.58 -9.67 -13.22
C LYS A 381 -17.13 -10.11 -13.26
N HIS A 382 -16.74 -10.66 -14.40
CA HIS A 382 -15.38 -11.08 -14.70
C HIS A 382 -14.96 -10.47 -16.03
N LEU A 383 -13.71 -10.05 -16.16
CA LEU A 383 -13.19 -9.58 -17.45
C LEU A 383 -13.17 -10.72 -18.48
N ALA A 384 -13.45 -10.37 -19.74
CA ALA A 384 -13.45 -11.32 -20.86
C ALA A 384 -12.04 -11.62 -21.42
N SER A 385 -10.99 -11.04 -20.83
CA SER A 385 -9.62 -11.02 -21.36
C SER A 385 -8.86 -12.33 -21.05
N GLY A 386 -9.08 -13.36 -21.87
CA GLY A 386 -8.28 -14.59 -21.89
C GLY A 386 -8.53 -15.55 -20.72
N ASP A 387 -8.31 -16.85 -20.95
CA ASP A 387 -8.60 -17.96 -20.03
C ASP A 387 -7.84 -17.93 -18.66
N GLU A 388 -7.19 -16.82 -18.29
CA GLU A 388 -6.21 -16.73 -17.20
C GLU A 388 -6.48 -15.65 -16.13
N PHE A 389 -7.40 -14.69 -16.31
CA PHE A 389 -7.78 -13.77 -15.23
C PHE A 389 -8.84 -14.37 -14.29
N LYS A 390 -8.41 -15.01 -13.21
CA LYS A 390 -9.28 -15.49 -12.11
C LYS A 390 -9.51 -14.39 -11.07
N GLY A 391 -10.16 -13.29 -11.46
CA GLY A 391 -10.49 -12.17 -10.56
C GLY A 391 -11.94 -11.74 -10.72
N SER A 392 -12.56 -11.30 -9.62
CA SER A 392 -13.85 -10.60 -9.65
C SER A 392 -13.59 -9.13 -9.94
N ASP A 393 -14.33 -8.52 -10.85
CA ASP A 393 -14.23 -7.08 -11.10
C ASP A 393 -14.84 -6.30 -9.94
N PRO A 394 -14.07 -5.44 -9.24
CA PRO A 394 -14.55 -4.75 -8.05
C PRO A 394 -15.42 -3.52 -8.32
N HIS A 395 -15.54 -3.04 -9.56
CA HIS A 395 -16.10 -1.73 -9.87
C HIS A 395 -17.63 -1.75 -10.01
N TRP A 396 -18.30 -2.42 -9.08
CA TRP A 396 -19.72 -2.72 -9.14
C TRP A 396 -20.63 -1.49 -9.08
N TRP A 397 -20.16 -0.37 -8.53
CA TRP A 397 -20.93 0.87 -8.32
C TRP A 397 -21.34 1.55 -9.63
N HIS A 398 -20.62 1.27 -10.72
CA HIS A 398 -20.94 1.77 -12.05
C HIS A 398 -22.25 1.20 -12.64
N ASP A 399 -22.83 0.18 -12.01
CA ASP A 399 -24.22 -0.24 -12.26
C ASP A 399 -25.11 0.25 -11.12
N LEU A 400 -26.00 1.20 -11.42
CA LEU A 400 -26.88 1.79 -10.40
C LEU A 400 -27.87 0.80 -9.76
N THR A 401 -28.13 -0.38 -10.36
CA THR A 401 -28.88 -1.44 -9.66
C THR A 401 -28.05 -2.18 -8.62
N ASN A 402 -26.73 -2.23 -8.77
CA ASN A 402 -25.84 -2.71 -7.73
C ASN A 402 -25.75 -1.70 -6.58
N VAL A 403 -25.80 -0.40 -6.88
CA VAL A 403 -25.91 0.66 -5.86
C VAL A 403 -27.20 0.52 -5.05
N GLU A 404 -28.32 0.17 -5.70
CA GLU A 404 -29.58 -0.16 -5.00
C GLU A 404 -29.42 -1.39 -4.08
N ALA A 405 -28.77 -2.47 -4.55
CA ALA A 405 -28.51 -3.65 -3.72
C ALA A 405 -27.58 -3.36 -2.51
N ALA A 406 -26.52 -2.58 -2.72
CA ALA A 406 -25.63 -2.12 -1.66
C ALA A 406 -26.38 -1.24 -0.64
N THR A 407 -27.29 -0.39 -1.11
CA THR A 407 -28.18 0.43 -0.26
C THR A 407 -29.01 -0.46 0.69
N ASP A 408 -29.57 -1.56 0.20
CA ASP A 408 -30.34 -2.51 1.02
C ASP A 408 -29.48 -3.20 2.09
N GLN A 409 -28.23 -3.54 1.74
CA GLN A 409 -27.29 -4.16 2.68
C GLN A 409 -26.83 -3.17 3.76
N ILE A 410 -26.58 -1.91 3.38
CA ILE A 410 -26.26 -0.81 4.32
C ILE A 410 -27.44 -0.58 5.27
N GLU A 411 -28.67 -0.46 4.75
CA GLU A 411 -29.88 -0.27 5.56
C GLU A 411 -29.99 -1.39 6.61
N THR A 412 -29.87 -2.65 6.17
CA THR A 412 -29.96 -3.82 7.05
C THR A 412 -28.89 -3.79 8.15
N ALA A 413 -27.65 -3.47 7.79
CA ALA A 413 -26.54 -3.42 8.73
C ALA A 413 -26.67 -2.26 9.73
N LEU A 414 -27.11 -1.08 9.28
CA LEU A 414 -27.32 0.08 10.14
C LEU A 414 -28.49 -0.11 11.10
N ILE A 415 -29.62 -0.69 10.65
CA ILE A 415 -30.76 -1.02 11.53
C ILE A 415 -30.35 -2.05 12.60
N ALA A 416 -29.54 -3.04 12.22
CA ALA A 416 -29.02 -4.02 13.19
C ALA A 416 -28.08 -3.36 14.22
N ALA A 417 -27.32 -2.35 13.80
CA ALA A 417 -26.43 -1.59 14.67
C ALA A 417 -27.17 -0.58 15.56
N ASP A 418 -28.23 0.07 15.07
CA ASP A 418 -29.09 0.96 15.84
C ASP A 418 -30.58 0.74 15.54
N PRO A 419 -31.22 -0.19 16.27
CA PRO A 419 -32.64 -0.45 16.10
C PRO A 419 -33.54 0.76 16.41
N ALA A 420 -33.05 1.74 17.18
CA ALA A 420 -33.84 2.92 17.54
C ALA A 420 -33.94 3.94 16.38
N ALA A 421 -32.94 3.97 15.49
CA ALA A 421 -32.92 4.83 14.32
C ALA A 421 -33.61 4.22 13.08
N LYS A 422 -34.26 3.05 13.22
CA LYS A 422 -34.84 2.28 12.11
C LYS A 422 -35.68 3.12 11.16
N ASP A 423 -36.67 3.85 11.68
CA ASP A 423 -37.62 4.59 10.84
C ASP A 423 -36.92 5.70 10.04
N GLN A 424 -35.89 6.34 10.62
CA GLN A 424 -35.08 7.36 9.94
C GLN A 424 -34.23 6.72 8.82
N ILE A 425 -33.53 5.62 9.14
CA ILE A 425 -32.69 4.90 8.18
C ILE A 425 -33.51 4.38 6.99
N THR A 426 -34.68 3.79 7.24
CA THR A 426 -35.57 3.30 6.18
C THR A 426 -36.10 4.45 5.31
N ALA A 427 -36.51 5.58 5.91
CA ALA A 427 -36.97 6.74 5.15
C ALA A 427 -35.86 7.33 4.25
N ASN A 428 -34.62 7.40 4.74
CA ASN A 428 -33.46 7.84 3.97
C ASN A 428 -33.16 6.87 2.82
N ALA A 429 -33.13 5.56 3.10
CA ALA A 429 -32.91 4.52 2.09
C ALA A 429 -33.96 4.59 0.97
N ASP A 430 -35.24 4.72 1.31
CA ASP A 430 -36.32 4.86 0.32
C ASP A 430 -36.17 6.11 -0.55
N ALA A 431 -35.80 7.25 0.06
CA ALA A 431 -35.54 8.48 -0.67
C ALA A 431 -34.34 8.31 -1.62
N TYR A 432 -33.26 7.65 -1.18
CA TYR A 432 -32.08 7.41 -1.99
C TYR A 432 -32.36 6.45 -3.15
N ARG A 433 -33.11 5.35 -2.94
CA ARG A 433 -33.58 4.45 -4.02
C ARG A 433 -34.36 5.19 -5.10
N ALA A 434 -35.18 6.18 -4.72
CA ALA A 434 -35.89 7.00 -5.69
C ALA A 434 -34.94 7.88 -6.52
N LYS A 435 -33.89 8.46 -5.89
CA LYS A 435 -32.84 9.19 -6.61
C LYS A 435 -32.09 8.29 -7.59
N ILE A 436 -31.65 7.10 -7.14
CA ILE A 436 -30.95 6.10 -7.97
C ILE A 436 -31.74 5.82 -9.25
N LYS A 437 -33.04 5.52 -9.14
CA LYS A 437 -33.92 5.23 -10.28
C LYS A 437 -34.03 6.41 -11.25
N LYS A 438 -34.20 7.63 -10.71
CA LYS A 438 -34.26 8.85 -11.52
C LYS A 438 -32.97 9.05 -12.32
N VAL A 439 -31.81 8.91 -11.68
CA VAL A 439 -30.50 9.11 -12.33
C VAL A 439 -30.23 8.02 -13.37
N ASP A 440 -30.55 6.76 -13.07
CA ASP A 440 -30.44 5.65 -14.03
C ASP A 440 -31.22 5.89 -15.32
N GLU A 441 -32.48 6.32 -15.20
CA GLU A 441 -33.32 6.64 -16.34
C GLU A 441 -32.75 7.80 -17.16
N GLN A 442 -32.20 8.83 -16.50
CA GLN A 442 -31.55 9.97 -17.15
C GLN A 442 -30.25 9.58 -17.87
N ILE A 443 -29.40 8.75 -17.26
CA ILE A 443 -28.19 8.21 -17.89
C ILE A 443 -28.58 7.41 -19.13
N ARG A 444 -29.55 6.49 -19.01
CA ARG A 444 -30.03 5.69 -20.15
C ARG A 444 -30.57 6.56 -21.28
N ALA A 445 -31.38 7.58 -20.96
CA ALA A 445 -31.89 8.53 -21.95
C ALA A 445 -30.76 9.31 -22.64
N CYS A 446 -29.72 9.69 -21.88
CA CYS A 446 -28.55 10.36 -22.41
C CYS A 446 -27.77 9.48 -23.38
N LEU A 447 -27.41 8.25 -22.99
CA LEU A 447 -26.66 7.31 -23.82
C LEU A 447 -27.44 6.90 -25.08
N ASN A 448 -28.78 6.88 -25.02
CA ASN A 448 -29.63 6.60 -26.17
C ASN A 448 -29.59 7.66 -27.29
N LYS A 449 -29.04 8.85 -27.03
CA LYS A 449 -28.77 9.86 -28.08
C LYS A 449 -27.61 9.46 -28.99
N VAL A 450 -26.70 8.60 -28.52
CA VAL A 450 -25.56 8.13 -29.28
C VAL A 450 -25.96 6.88 -30.07
N PRO A 451 -25.77 6.84 -31.40
CA PRO A 451 -25.99 5.62 -32.19
C PRO A 451 -25.18 4.44 -31.65
N ALA A 452 -25.75 3.25 -31.60
CA ALA A 452 -25.12 2.08 -30.96
C ALA A 452 -23.71 1.77 -31.52
N ASN A 453 -23.48 1.99 -32.82
CA ASN A 453 -22.19 1.79 -33.47
C ASN A 453 -21.14 2.89 -33.17
N GLU A 454 -21.55 4.01 -32.56
CA GLU A 454 -20.66 5.08 -32.11
C GLU A 454 -20.35 5.00 -30.60
N ARG A 455 -20.98 4.08 -29.86
CA ARG A 455 -20.81 3.94 -28.40
C ARG A 455 -19.53 3.18 -28.06
N LEU A 456 -18.39 3.74 -28.44
CA LEU A 456 -17.07 3.14 -28.26
C LEU A 456 -16.26 3.98 -27.29
N ILE A 457 -15.77 3.36 -26.22
CA ILE A 457 -14.89 4.00 -25.24
C ILE A 457 -13.56 3.28 -25.15
N VAL A 458 -12.52 4.02 -24.80
CA VAL A 458 -11.25 3.52 -24.28
C VAL A 458 -11.00 4.23 -22.96
N THR A 459 -10.76 3.50 -21.88
CA THR A 459 -10.56 4.04 -20.52
C THR A 459 -9.10 3.86 -20.08
N ASP A 460 -8.73 4.40 -18.91
CA ASP A 460 -7.39 4.17 -18.37
C ASP A 460 -7.24 2.71 -17.94
N HIS A 461 -8.09 2.19 -17.06
CA HIS A 461 -8.10 0.76 -16.73
C HIS A 461 -9.47 0.11 -16.97
N ASP A 462 -9.53 -1.21 -16.83
CA ASP A 462 -10.76 -1.99 -17.01
C ASP A 462 -11.67 -1.84 -15.78
N ALA A 463 -12.26 -0.65 -15.60
CA ALA A 463 -13.17 -0.33 -14.50
C ALA A 463 -14.66 -0.30 -14.89
N PHE A 464 -14.97 -0.04 -16.16
CA PHE A 464 -16.33 0.36 -16.55
C PHE A 464 -17.20 -0.79 -17.08
N ILE A 465 -16.86 -2.07 -16.83
CA ILE A 465 -17.65 -3.21 -17.35
C ILE A 465 -19.11 -3.18 -16.86
N TYR A 466 -19.33 -2.77 -15.62
CA TYR A 466 -20.66 -2.61 -15.04
C TYR A 466 -21.47 -1.51 -15.76
N PHE A 467 -20.86 -0.34 -15.99
CA PHE A 467 -21.46 0.76 -16.76
C PHE A 467 -21.79 0.34 -18.20
N THR A 468 -20.80 -0.24 -18.87
CA THR A 468 -20.85 -0.50 -20.32
C THR A 468 -21.93 -1.51 -20.67
N GLU A 469 -22.04 -2.61 -19.92
CA GLU A 469 -23.11 -3.58 -20.12
C GLU A 469 -24.50 -2.99 -19.79
N ARG A 470 -24.61 -2.20 -18.72
CA ARG A 470 -25.88 -1.60 -18.30
C ARG A 470 -26.46 -0.65 -19.35
N TYR A 471 -25.62 0.20 -19.94
CA TYR A 471 -26.05 1.26 -20.84
C TYR A 471 -25.75 0.97 -22.33
N GLY A 472 -25.25 -0.22 -22.65
CA GLY A 472 -24.99 -0.66 -24.03
C GLY A 472 -23.87 0.15 -24.70
N VAL A 473 -22.79 0.38 -23.96
CA VAL A 473 -21.52 0.96 -24.45
C VAL A 473 -20.54 -0.18 -24.69
N THR A 474 -19.69 -0.06 -25.72
CA THR A 474 -18.65 -1.05 -26.03
C THR A 474 -17.31 -0.52 -25.58
N SER A 475 -16.67 -1.20 -24.63
CA SER A 475 -15.24 -0.98 -24.33
C SER A 475 -14.39 -1.55 -25.47
N VAL A 476 -13.56 -0.70 -26.08
CA VAL A 476 -12.63 -1.11 -27.15
C VAL A 476 -11.31 -1.61 -26.56
N GLY A 477 -10.98 -1.17 -25.36
CA GLY A 477 -9.81 -1.54 -24.59
C GLY A 477 -9.54 -0.51 -23.50
N ALA A 478 -8.55 -0.81 -22.67
CA ALA A 478 -8.04 0.09 -21.64
C ALA A 478 -6.56 0.38 -21.88
N VAL A 479 -6.09 1.56 -21.46
CA VAL A 479 -4.67 1.93 -21.51
C VAL A 479 -3.83 0.94 -20.70
N PHE A 480 -4.34 0.54 -19.54
CA PHE A 480 -3.84 -0.51 -18.66
C PHE A 480 -4.87 -1.66 -18.68
N PRO A 481 -4.59 -2.78 -19.39
CA PRO A 481 -5.55 -3.88 -19.55
C PRO A 481 -5.64 -4.74 -18.28
N SER A 482 -6.14 -4.14 -17.21
CA SER A 482 -6.21 -4.70 -15.86
C SER A 482 -7.37 -4.08 -15.10
N THR A 483 -7.95 -4.85 -14.17
CA THR A 483 -8.92 -4.36 -13.15
C THR A 483 -8.24 -3.67 -11.97
N SER A 484 -6.92 -3.49 -12.04
CA SER A 484 -6.15 -2.74 -11.04
C SER A 484 -5.24 -1.76 -11.74
N THR A 485 -4.97 -0.65 -11.07
CA THR A 485 -4.11 0.43 -11.56
C THR A 485 -2.62 0.12 -11.40
N GLN A 486 -2.30 -1.08 -10.88
CA GLN A 486 -0.94 -1.59 -10.67
C GLN A 486 -0.34 -2.21 -11.94
N GLY A 487 -1.13 -2.37 -13.00
CA GLY A 487 -0.66 -2.85 -14.29
C GLY A 487 0.14 -1.80 -15.05
N GLN A 488 1.29 -2.18 -15.64
CA GLN A 488 1.95 -1.34 -16.65
C GLN A 488 1.69 -1.90 -18.05
N ALA A 489 1.30 -1.03 -18.98
CA ALA A 489 1.12 -1.42 -20.37
C ALA A 489 2.48 -1.65 -21.05
N SER A 490 2.67 -2.84 -21.62
CA SER A 490 3.82 -3.13 -22.48
C SER A 490 3.74 -2.34 -23.79
N ALA A 491 4.89 -2.12 -24.44
CA ALA A 491 4.93 -1.45 -25.74
C ALA A 491 4.09 -2.19 -26.82
N GLY A 492 3.94 -3.52 -26.70
CA GLY A 492 3.10 -4.32 -27.59
C GLY A 492 1.61 -4.07 -27.37
N GLU A 493 1.16 -3.98 -26.12
CA GLU A 493 -0.23 -3.68 -25.76
C GLU A 493 -0.62 -2.26 -26.18
N VAL A 494 0.25 -1.27 -25.95
CA VAL A 494 0.04 0.11 -26.42
C VAL A 494 -0.12 0.14 -27.94
N ALA A 495 0.78 -0.51 -28.69
CA ALA A 495 0.69 -0.57 -30.15
C ALA A 495 -0.59 -1.28 -30.64
N ALA A 496 -1.02 -2.34 -29.94
CA ALA A 496 -2.25 -3.05 -30.25
C ALA A 496 -3.50 -2.19 -29.99
N LEU A 497 -3.53 -1.47 -28.87
CA LEU A 497 -4.61 -0.55 -28.52
C LEU A 497 -4.69 0.61 -29.51
N GLU A 498 -3.58 1.25 -29.86
CA GLU A 498 -3.57 2.30 -30.87
C GLU A 498 -4.11 1.81 -32.23
N LYS A 499 -3.75 0.57 -32.62
CA LYS A 499 -4.28 -0.05 -33.84
C LYS A 499 -5.79 -0.24 -33.73
N LEU A 500 -6.29 -0.74 -32.60
CA LEU A 500 -7.74 -0.89 -32.36
C LEU A 500 -8.47 0.45 -32.42
N ILE A 501 -7.92 1.50 -31.80
CA ILE A 501 -8.46 2.86 -31.83
C ILE A 501 -8.60 3.36 -33.27
N ARG A 502 -7.55 3.23 -34.09
CA ARG A 502 -7.56 3.63 -35.50
C ARG A 502 -8.54 2.80 -36.35
N ASP A 503 -8.54 1.48 -36.18
CA ASP A 503 -9.38 0.56 -36.95
C ASP A 503 -10.88 0.75 -36.65
N LYS A 504 -11.22 0.92 -35.36
CA LYS A 504 -12.58 1.15 -34.89
C LYS A 504 -13.02 2.61 -34.98
N LYS A 505 -12.10 3.53 -35.29
CA LYS A 505 -12.32 4.97 -35.37
C LYS A 505 -12.89 5.53 -34.06
N VAL A 506 -12.32 5.11 -32.94
CA VAL A 506 -12.68 5.62 -31.61
C VAL A 506 -12.36 7.11 -31.56
N LYS A 507 -13.28 7.92 -31.03
CA LYS A 507 -13.15 9.38 -31.03
C LYS A 507 -12.51 9.95 -29.76
N ALA A 508 -12.63 9.24 -28.65
CA ALA A 508 -12.15 9.69 -27.35
C ALA A 508 -11.59 8.52 -26.54
N ILE A 509 -10.47 8.81 -25.89
CA ILE A 509 -9.91 8.08 -24.76
C ILE A 509 -10.32 8.85 -23.52
N PHE A 510 -10.63 8.15 -22.44
CA PHE A 510 -11.20 8.72 -21.24
C PHE A 510 -10.27 8.47 -20.05
N PRO A 511 -9.37 9.42 -19.73
CA PRO A 511 -8.52 9.33 -18.55
C PRO A 511 -9.33 9.36 -17.25
N GLU A 512 -8.80 8.78 -16.18
CA GLU A 512 -9.46 8.72 -14.88
C GLU A 512 -8.86 9.72 -13.89
N SER A 513 -9.70 10.31 -13.04
CA SER A 513 -9.31 11.40 -12.13
C SER A 513 -8.26 11.00 -11.08
N SER A 514 -8.22 9.72 -10.69
CA SER A 514 -7.22 9.17 -9.76
C SER A 514 -5.90 8.77 -10.44
N LEU A 515 -5.80 8.82 -11.77
CA LEU A 515 -4.67 8.28 -12.53
C LEU A 515 -3.86 9.34 -13.27
N ASN A 516 -2.64 8.97 -13.66
CA ASN A 516 -1.75 9.85 -14.41
C ASN A 516 -2.11 9.81 -15.91
N PRO A 517 -2.56 10.93 -16.51
CA PRO A 517 -3.10 10.94 -17.87
C PRO A 517 -2.03 10.86 -18.96
N VAL A 518 -0.74 10.92 -18.64
CA VAL A 518 0.35 11.07 -19.63
C VAL A 518 0.34 9.98 -20.70
N LEU A 519 0.06 8.73 -20.33
CA LEU A 519 0.01 7.64 -21.32
C LEU A 519 -1.24 7.71 -22.20
N ALA A 520 -2.41 8.02 -21.63
CA ALA A 520 -3.64 8.24 -22.38
C ALA A 520 -3.52 9.41 -23.35
N GLU A 521 -2.95 10.54 -22.90
CA GLU A 521 -2.64 11.72 -23.72
C GLU A 521 -1.71 11.36 -24.88
N ARG A 522 -0.71 10.52 -24.61
CA ARG A 522 0.24 10.05 -25.63
C ARG A 522 -0.47 9.22 -26.71
N ILE A 523 -1.26 8.23 -26.30
CA ILE A 523 -2.02 7.36 -27.21
C ILE A 523 -3.04 8.19 -28.01
N ALA A 524 -3.69 9.17 -27.37
CA ALA A 524 -4.59 10.11 -28.03
C ALA A 524 -3.85 10.89 -29.14
N GLY A 525 -2.66 11.41 -28.85
CA GLY A 525 -1.80 12.09 -29.83
C GLY A 525 -1.39 11.20 -31.01
N ASP A 526 -1.05 9.94 -30.75
CA ASP A 526 -0.59 8.98 -31.78
C ASP A 526 -1.74 8.39 -32.63
N THR A 527 -2.99 8.53 -32.17
CA THR A 527 -4.20 7.99 -32.85
C THR A 527 -5.12 9.05 -33.44
N GLY A 528 -5.03 10.29 -32.95
CA GLY A 528 -5.95 11.39 -33.30
C GLY A 528 -7.27 11.39 -32.53
N ALA A 529 -7.42 10.55 -31.51
CA ALA A 529 -8.53 10.63 -30.55
C ALA A 529 -8.34 11.82 -29.59
N SER A 530 -9.42 12.31 -28.97
CA SER A 530 -9.34 13.27 -27.85
C SER A 530 -9.10 12.53 -26.54
N SER A 531 -8.45 13.20 -25.57
CA SER A 531 -8.32 12.74 -24.17
C SER A 531 -8.88 13.77 -23.17
N ASP A 532 -9.70 14.72 -23.64
CA ASP A 532 -10.16 15.88 -22.86
C ASP A 532 -11.32 15.55 -21.89
N TYR A 533 -11.71 14.28 -21.79
CA TYR A 533 -12.90 13.83 -21.06
C TYR A 533 -12.49 12.90 -19.91
N THR A 534 -12.42 13.45 -18.71
CA THR A 534 -12.06 12.69 -17.50
C THR A 534 -13.25 11.93 -16.92
N LEU A 535 -13.01 10.73 -16.42
CA LEU A 535 -13.98 9.91 -15.69
C LEU A 535 -13.61 9.74 -14.21
N TYR A 536 -14.61 9.40 -13.42
CA TYR A 536 -14.51 8.99 -12.03
C TYR A 536 -14.68 7.47 -11.96
N GLY A 537 -13.56 6.74 -11.91
CA GLY A 537 -13.55 5.29 -11.71
C GLY A 537 -13.49 4.97 -10.21
N ASP A 538 -12.27 4.91 -9.67
CA ASP A 538 -12.00 4.47 -8.29
C ASP A 538 -12.18 5.56 -7.22
N THR A 539 -12.47 6.80 -7.63
CA THR A 539 -12.68 7.92 -6.71
C THR A 539 -13.90 8.74 -7.07
N LEU A 540 -14.52 9.34 -6.06
CA LEU A 540 -15.45 10.46 -6.22
C LEU A 540 -14.70 11.79 -6.35
N GLY A 541 -15.43 12.84 -6.72
CA GLY A 541 -14.95 14.21 -6.88
C GLY A 541 -14.58 14.88 -5.56
N ALA A 542 -14.07 16.11 -5.67
CA ALA A 542 -13.69 16.91 -4.50
C ALA A 542 -14.92 17.29 -3.66
N ASP A 543 -14.69 17.59 -2.38
CA ASP A 543 -15.72 18.10 -1.48
C ASP A 543 -16.42 19.33 -2.08
N ASP A 544 -17.72 19.46 -1.83
CA ASP A 544 -18.62 20.50 -2.35
C ASP A 544 -18.80 20.49 -3.90
N SER A 545 -18.38 19.42 -4.58
CA SER A 545 -18.66 19.21 -6.02
C SER A 545 -19.85 18.27 -6.22
N PRO A 546 -20.61 18.39 -7.33
CA PRO A 546 -21.64 17.41 -7.65
C PRO A 546 -21.11 15.97 -7.65
N GLU A 547 -19.87 15.79 -8.10
CA GLU A 547 -19.19 14.50 -8.21
C GLU A 547 -18.70 13.92 -6.88
N GLU A 548 -18.90 14.62 -5.75
CA GLU A 548 -18.64 14.10 -4.40
C GLU A 548 -19.55 12.93 -4.00
N THR A 549 -20.62 12.70 -4.78
CA THR A 549 -21.59 11.62 -4.60
C THR A 549 -21.48 10.57 -5.71
N VAL A 550 -21.84 9.31 -5.42
CA VAL A 550 -21.86 8.23 -6.42
C VAL A 550 -22.77 8.61 -7.60
N LEU A 551 -23.97 9.12 -7.32
CA LEU A 551 -24.90 9.52 -8.38
C LEU A 551 -24.37 10.68 -9.23
N GLY A 552 -23.70 11.65 -8.60
CA GLY A 552 -23.11 12.78 -9.30
C GLY A 552 -21.91 12.40 -10.16
N ALA A 553 -21.04 11.53 -9.65
CA ALA A 553 -19.91 10.95 -10.40
C ALA A 553 -20.41 10.14 -11.61
N GLU A 554 -21.42 9.27 -11.44
CA GLU A 554 -22.01 8.52 -12.55
C GLU A 554 -22.70 9.42 -13.58
N ALA A 555 -23.38 10.47 -13.12
CA ALA A 555 -23.94 11.50 -13.99
C ALA A 555 -22.83 12.22 -14.79
N ALA A 556 -21.71 12.57 -14.16
CA ALA A 556 -20.54 13.17 -14.80
C ALA A 556 -19.92 12.23 -15.83
N ASN A 557 -19.73 10.95 -15.48
CA ASN A 557 -19.23 9.92 -16.37
C ASN A 557 -20.09 9.79 -17.62
N ALA A 558 -21.42 9.67 -17.47
CA ALA A 558 -22.34 9.60 -18.59
C ALA A 558 -22.29 10.85 -19.49
N LYS A 559 -22.22 12.06 -18.90
CA LYS A 559 -22.08 13.33 -19.62
C LYS A 559 -20.78 13.36 -20.43
N ALA A 560 -19.66 12.97 -19.80
CA ALA A 560 -18.34 12.92 -20.42
C ALA A 560 -18.31 11.90 -21.58
N MET A 561 -18.79 10.67 -21.35
CA MET A 561 -18.85 9.62 -22.36
C MET A 561 -19.66 10.04 -23.58
N VAL A 562 -20.85 10.63 -23.41
CA VAL A 562 -21.66 11.08 -24.57
C VAL A 562 -20.98 12.20 -25.34
N ALA A 563 -20.37 13.17 -24.66
CA ALA A 563 -19.61 14.21 -25.32
C ALA A 563 -18.40 13.63 -26.09
N GLY A 564 -17.60 12.78 -25.46
CA GLY A 564 -16.42 12.16 -26.07
C GLY A 564 -16.75 11.26 -27.26
N MET A 565 -17.69 10.33 -27.11
CA MET A 565 -18.09 9.38 -28.18
C MET A 565 -18.67 10.09 -29.41
N THR A 566 -19.25 11.28 -29.23
CA THR A 566 -19.83 12.04 -30.34
C THR A 566 -18.91 13.12 -30.90
N GLY A 567 -17.75 13.38 -30.29
CA GLY A 567 -16.86 14.49 -30.64
C GLY A 567 -17.46 15.84 -30.29
N GLY A 568 -18.18 15.92 -29.17
CA GLY A 568 -18.83 17.12 -28.65
C GLY A 568 -20.17 17.49 -29.31
N ARG A 569 -20.65 16.71 -30.29
CA ARG A 569 -21.90 16.96 -31.01
C ARG A 569 -23.13 16.81 -30.13
N GLU A 570 -23.13 15.80 -29.26
CA GLU A 570 -24.20 15.55 -28.30
C GLU A 570 -23.75 15.94 -26.90
N ARG A 571 -24.69 16.49 -26.13
CA ARG A 571 -24.51 16.78 -24.70
C ARG A 571 -25.78 16.42 -23.94
N CYS A 572 -25.63 16.17 -22.65
CA CYS A 572 -26.73 15.81 -21.78
C CYS A 572 -26.75 16.66 -20.52
N THR A 573 -27.92 16.67 -19.89
CA THR A 573 -28.13 17.20 -18.55
C THR A 573 -28.71 16.07 -17.73
N ILE A 574 -28.08 15.80 -16.60
CA ILE A 574 -28.46 14.76 -15.64
C ILE A 574 -28.43 15.46 -14.29
N GLU A 575 -29.52 15.35 -13.56
CA GLU A 575 -29.71 15.91 -12.21
C GLU A 575 -29.59 14.77 -11.22
N ALA A 576 -28.39 14.66 -10.62
CA ALA A 576 -28.08 13.74 -9.53
C ALA A 576 -28.57 14.29 -8.18
#